data_AF-A0A2V9JI89-F1
#
_entry.id   AF-A0A2V9JI89-F1
#
_cell.length_a   1.000
_cell.length_b   1.000
_cell.length_c   1.000
_cell.angle_alpha   90.00
_cell.angle_beta   90.00
_cell.angle_gamma   90.00
#
_symmetry.space_group_name_H-M   'P 1'
#
loop_
_entity.id
_entity.type
_entity.pdbx_description
1 polymer ?
#
loop_
_entity_poly.entity_id
_entity_poly.type
_entity_poly.pdbx_seq_one_letter_code
_entity_poly.pdbx_strand_id
1 'polypeptide(L)'
;MRSPLASLPIAAVALLFGFTMSAQAQNAQRHGKVIVPDSSVEHTGDAGHRAHTNHLIFVPDRKTQSSLSRPSGETPASLGCVYGLVSPLASGCTIAGSTVNPSRGAGAIAIVDAYDDPTAENDLAVFSSTFGLPQAVFIKVYASGPRPKTNCGWAQEISLDIEWAHAMAPYAKIYLVEASSSSLTALLKAESVAANLVAAAGGGEVTNSWSSGEFSSETSYDSKFTTPGVV
;
A
#
# COMPACT_ATOMS: atom_id res chain seq x y z
N MET A 1 77.67 8.55 -38.48
CA MET A 1 77.45 7.09 -38.36
C MET A 1 75.95 6.89 -38.13
N ARG A 2 75.19 6.61 -39.21
CA ARG A 2 74.49 5.34 -39.50
C ARG A 2 73.53 4.87 -38.38
N SER A 3 72.24 4.90 -38.73
CA SER A 3 71.02 4.38 -38.09
C SER A 3 71.12 2.86 -37.75
N PRO A 4 70.16 2.20 -37.04
CA PRO A 4 68.73 2.17 -37.40
C PRO A 4 67.68 2.10 -36.26
N LEU A 5 66.43 2.35 -36.69
CA LEU A 5 65.17 2.00 -36.06
C LEU A 5 65.06 0.48 -35.82
N ALA A 6 64.41 0.09 -34.72
CA ALA A 6 63.69 -1.17 -34.60
C ALA A 6 62.44 -0.97 -33.74
N SER A 7 61.29 -1.07 -34.39
CA SER A 7 59.95 -1.16 -33.82
C SER A 7 59.64 -2.59 -33.39
N LEU A 8 59.07 -2.79 -32.20
CA LEU A 8 58.18 -3.93 -31.91
C LEU A 8 57.16 -3.57 -30.81
N PRO A 9 55.88 -3.97 -30.94
CA PRO A 9 54.77 -3.54 -30.09
C PRO A 9 54.54 -4.51 -28.93
N ILE A 10 54.14 -4.03 -27.74
CA ILE A 10 53.62 -4.91 -26.68
C ILE A 10 52.38 -4.28 -26.03
N ALA A 11 51.25 -4.84 -26.43
CA ALA A 11 49.98 -5.05 -25.75
C ALA A 11 49.55 -4.08 -24.62
N ALA A 12 48.49 -3.32 -24.90
CA ALA A 12 47.62 -2.75 -23.88
C ALA A 12 46.87 -3.87 -23.14
N VAL A 13 47.15 -4.04 -21.85
CA VAL A 13 46.34 -4.87 -20.95
C VAL A 13 45.34 -3.95 -20.26
N ALA A 14 44.14 -3.84 -20.83
CA ALA A 14 43.00 -3.24 -20.15
C ALA A 14 42.42 -4.26 -19.17
N LEU A 15 42.75 -4.12 -17.88
CA LEU A 15 42.11 -4.85 -16.78
C LEU A 15 40.71 -4.25 -16.55
N LEU A 16 39.74 -4.70 -17.33
CA LEU A 16 38.32 -4.53 -17.05
C LEU A 16 37.91 -5.52 -15.96
N PHE A 17 37.98 -5.11 -14.69
CA PHE A 17 37.24 -5.79 -13.62
C PHE A 17 35.76 -5.47 -13.79
N GLY A 18 35.07 -6.28 -14.59
CA GLY A 18 33.61 -6.32 -14.61
C GLY A 18 33.10 -6.88 -13.29
N PHE A 19 32.72 -6.01 -12.36
CA PHE A 19 31.82 -6.39 -11.27
C PHE A 19 30.44 -6.61 -11.86
N THR A 20 30.17 -7.82 -12.35
CA THR A 20 28.80 -8.28 -12.53
C THR A 20 28.23 -8.53 -11.14
N MET A 21 27.59 -7.52 -10.55
CA MET A 21 26.59 -7.74 -9.52
C MET A 21 25.42 -8.45 -10.20
N SER A 22 25.54 -9.77 -10.37
CA SER A 22 24.38 -10.60 -10.64
C SER A 22 23.53 -10.57 -9.38
N ALA A 23 22.61 -9.62 -9.31
CA ALA A 23 21.45 -9.70 -8.45
C ALA A 23 20.65 -10.92 -8.93
N GLN A 24 21.04 -12.10 -8.45
CA GLN A 24 20.17 -13.26 -8.50
C GLN A 24 19.04 -12.98 -7.50
N ALA A 25 18.06 -12.20 -7.93
CA ALA A 25 16.71 -12.35 -7.41
C ALA A 25 16.32 -13.79 -7.74
N GLN A 26 16.55 -14.70 -6.80
CA GLN A 26 16.08 -16.07 -6.91
C GLN A 26 14.55 -16.00 -6.91
N ASN A 27 13.97 -15.87 -8.09
CA ASN A 27 12.55 -16.08 -8.32
C ASN A 27 12.30 -17.58 -8.18
N ALA A 28 12.36 -18.08 -6.95
CA ALA A 28 11.83 -19.38 -6.61
C ALA A 28 10.32 -19.27 -6.81
N GLN A 29 9.84 -19.76 -7.95
CA GLN A 29 8.42 -19.79 -8.29
C GLN A 29 7.67 -20.46 -7.13
N ARG A 30 6.99 -19.66 -6.31
CA ARG A 30 6.27 -20.15 -5.14
C ARG A 30 5.02 -20.86 -5.64
N HIS A 31 4.93 -22.16 -5.39
CA HIS A 31 3.73 -22.95 -5.69
C HIS A 31 2.64 -22.68 -4.65
N GLY A 32 1.41 -22.44 -5.12
CA GLY A 32 0.27 -22.13 -4.27
C GLY A 32 -0.97 -21.74 -5.05
N LYS A 33 -2.07 -21.52 -4.33
CA LYS A 33 -3.35 -21.07 -4.87
C LYS A 33 -3.48 -19.56 -4.71
N VAL A 34 -3.81 -18.86 -5.80
CA VAL A 34 -4.28 -17.46 -5.73
C VAL A 34 -5.80 -17.48 -5.52
N ILE A 35 -6.26 -16.74 -4.54
CA ILE A 35 -7.68 -16.44 -4.30
C ILE A 35 -7.88 -14.98 -4.71
N VAL A 36 -8.85 -14.77 -5.60
CA VAL A 36 -9.33 -13.45 -6.00
C VAL A 36 -10.59 -13.18 -5.18
N PRO A 37 -10.59 -12.22 -4.25
CA PRO A 37 -11.81 -11.81 -3.55
C PRO A 37 -12.87 -11.33 -4.54
N ASP A 38 -14.15 -11.55 -4.23
CA ASP A 38 -15.26 -11.09 -5.09
C ASP A 38 -15.24 -9.57 -5.31
N SER A 39 -14.73 -8.81 -4.33
CA SER A 39 -14.55 -7.36 -4.46
C SER A 39 -13.48 -6.98 -5.48
N SER A 40 -12.55 -7.88 -5.83
CA SER A 40 -11.45 -7.65 -6.77
C SER A 40 -11.72 -8.16 -8.18
N VAL A 41 -12.92 -8.70 -8.43
CA VAL A 41 -13.31 -9.18 -9.76
C VAL A 41 -13.88 -8.01 -10.55
N GLU A 42 -13.17 -7.59 -11.59
CA GLU A 42 -13.68 -6.62 -12.55
C GLU A 42 -14.78 -7.25 -13.44
N HIS A 43 -15.87 -6.51 -13.65
CA HIS A 43 -16.91 -6.86 -14.60
C HIS A 43 -17.02 -5.80 -15.69
N THR A 44 -17.09 -6.23 -16.96
CA THR A 44 -17.15 -5.31 -18.11
C THR A 44 -18.35 -4.35 -18.08
N GLY A 45 -19.45 -4.74 -17.42
CA GLY A 45 -20.63 -3.89 -17.23
C GLY A 45 -20.54 -2.88 -16.09
N ASP A 46 -19.46 -2.91 -15.30
CA ASP A 46 -19.28 -2.02 -14.14
C ASP A 46 -18.50 -0.74 -14.47
N ALA A 47 -17.91 -0.63 -15.67
CA ALA A 47 -17.21 0.57 -16.12
C ALA A 47 -18.08 1.83 -15.99
N GLY A 48 -17.62 2.83 -15.24
CA GLY A 48 -18.37 4.05 -14.96
C GLY A 48 -19.57 3.89 -14.03
N HIS A 49 -19.76 2.71 -13.42
CA HIS A 49 -20.92 2.41 -12.58
C HIS A 49 -20.54 1.92 -11.20
N ARG A 50 -19.60 0.97 -11.11
CA ARG A 50 -19.16 0.35 -9.87
C ARG A 50 -17.65 0.22 -9.86
N ALA A 51 -17.10 0.26 -8.66
CA ALA A 51 -15.69 0.02 -8.42
C ALA A 51 -15.46 -1.36 -7.82
N HIS A 52 -14.22 -1.81 -7.96
CA HIS A 52 -13.66 -3.03 -7.40
C HIS A 52 -12.33 -2.71 -6.73
N THR A 53 -11.93 -3.55 -5.77
CA THR A 53 -10.60 -3.53 -5.13
C THR A 53 -9.59 -4.23 -6.03
N ASN A 54 -8.30 -4.20 -5.68
CA ASN A 54 -7.24 -4.81 -6.51
C ASN A 54 -6.31 -5.75 -5.73
N HIS A 55 -6.78 -6.33 -4.63
CA HIS A 55 -5.98 -7.27 -3.84
C HIS A 55 -6.19 -8.73 -4.26
N LEU A 56 -5.12 -9.52 -4.07
CA LEU A 56 -5.08 -10.96 -4.30
C LEU A 56 -4.51 -11.64 -3.05
N ILE A 57 -5.05 -12.82 -2.72
CA ILE A 57 -4.55 -13.62 -1.60
C ILE A 57 -3.79 -14.81 -2.16
N PHE A 58 -2.49 -14.87 -1.93
CA PHE A 58 -1.70 -16.06 -2.26
C PHE A 58 -1.62 -17.01 -1.07
N VAL A 59 -2.07 -18.24 -1.26
CA VAL A 59 -2.00 -19.33 -0.27
C VAL A 59 -0.96 -20.35 -0.75
N PRO A 60 0.23 -20.41 -0.14
CA PRO A 60 1.27 -21.36 -0.54
C PRO A 60 0.81 -22.82 -0.39
N ASP A 61 1.25 -23.70 -1.29
CA ASP A 61 1.04 -25.14 -1.14
C ASP A 61 1.74 -25.63 0.13
N ARG A 62 1.05 -26.42 0.96
CA ARG A 62 1.49 -26.85 2.30
C ARG A 62 2.90 -27.44 2.31
N LYS A 63 3.92 -26.61 2.51
CA LYS A 63 5.18 -27.03 3.14
C LYS A 63 5.14 -26.50 4.57
N THR A 64 4.56 -27.33 5.44
CA THR A 64 4.49 -27.11 6.90
C THR A 64 4.15 -25.67 7.25
N GLN A 65 2.84 -25.37 7.35
CA GLN A 65 2.35 -24.29 8.18
C GLN A 65 2.79 -24.63 9.61
N SER A 66 4.06 -24.37 9.92
CA SER A 66 4.51 -24.21 11.28
C SER A 66 3.50 -23.26 11.90
N SER A 67 2.98 -23.63 13.08
CA SER A 67 2.10 -22.75 13.83
C SER A 67 2.90 -21.49 14.16
N LEU A 68 2.95 -20.56 13.22
CA LEU A 68 3.64 -19.31 13.39
C LEU A 68 2.84 -18.56 14.44
N SER A 69 3.44 -18.39 15.61
CA SER A 69 2.87 -17.61 16.69
C SER A 69 2.81 -16.11 16.37
N ARG A 70 3.30 -15.71 15.18
CA ARG A 70 3.38 -14.33 14.69
C ARG A 70 3.10 -14.32 13.17
N PRO A 71 2.56 -13.22 12.61
CA PRO A 71 2.45 -13.04 11.17
C PRO A 71 3.81 -13.28 10.48
N SER A 72 3.78 -13.86 9.27
CA SER A 72 4.97 -13.96 8.41
C SER A 72 4.73 -13.19 7.11
N GLY A 73 5.81 -12.64 6.56
CA GLY A 73 5.77 -11.72 5.42
C GLY A 73 6.52 -10.43 5.74
N GLU A 74 6.25 -9.40 4.95
CA GLU A 74 6.73 -8.05 5.24
C GLU A 74 6.02 -7.49 6.48
N THR A 75 6.72 -6.60 7.19
CA THR A 75 6.29 -5.96 8.43
C THR A 75 6.43 -4.45 8.29
N PRO A 76 5.78 -3.65 9.16
CA PRO A 76 6.02 -2.21 9.23
C PRO A 76 7.53 -1.85 9.31
N ALA A 77 8.31 -2.60 10.10
CA ALA A 77 9.74 -2.37 10.21
C ALA A 77 10.52 -2.70 8.94
N SER A 78 10.21 -3.82 8.27
CA SER A 78 10.91 -4.21 7.05
C SER A 78 10.58 -3.28 5.89
N LEU A 79 9.31 -2.93 5.67
CA LEU A 79 8.94 -1.91 4.67
C LEU A 79 9.49 -0.54 5.04
N GLY A 80 9.47 -0.16 6.33
CA GLY A 80 10.07 1.07 6.81
C GLY A 80 11.56 1.17 6.45
N CYS A 81 12.31 0.07 6.54
CA CYS A 81 13.69 0.06 6.05
C CYS A 81 13.76 0.19 4.53
N VAL A 82 13.04 -0.67 3.80
CA VAL A 82 13.05 -0.70 2.32
C VAL A 82 12.76 0.68 1.72
N TYR A 83 11.82 1.42 2.31
CA TYR A 83 11.42 2.76 1.84
C TYR A 83 12.17 3.92 2.51
N GLY A 84 13.17 3.65 3.36
CA GLY A 84 13.98 4.71 3.96
C GLY A 84 13.27 5.53 5.05
N LEU A 85 12.22 4.98 5.68
CA LEU A 85 11.35 5.65 6.65
C LEU A 85 11.81 5.51 8.11
N VAL A 86 12.92 4.81 8.33
CA VAL A 86 13.45 4.50 9.66
C VAL A 86 14.82 5.14 9.86
N SER A 87 15.19 5.40 11.11
CA SER A 87 16.51 5.93 11.45
C SER A 87 17.05 5.25 12.71
N PRO A 88 18.32 4.78 12.72
CA PRO A 88 19.26 4.76 11.59
C PRO A 88 18.84 3.75 10.51
N LEU A 89 19.13 4.03 9.24
CA LEU A 89 18.98 3.05 8.16
C LEU A 89 20.12 2.04 8.23
N ALA A 90 19.78 0.75 8.43
CA ALA A 90 20.75 -0.32 8.35
C ALA A 90 21.28 -0.44 6.91
N SER A 91 22.60 -0.52 6.74
CA SER A 91 23.23 -0.70 5.43
C SER A 91 22.66 -1.96 4.75
N GLY A 92 22.05 -1.77 3.58
CA GLY A 92 21.46 -2.86 2.79
C GLY A 92 20.08 -3.34 3.24
N CYS A 93 19.45 -2.73 4.25
CA CYS A 93 18.11 -3.03 4.75
C CYS A 93 17.75 -4.52 4.78
N THR A 94 18.26 -5.22 5.79
CA THR A 94 17.93 -6.63 6.00
C THR A 94 16.46 -6.79 6.36
N ILE A 95 15.63 -7.16 5.38
CA ILE A 95 14.20 -7.46 5.54
C ILE A 95 13.99 -8.39 6.74
N ALA A 96 14.74 -9.49 6.77
CA ALA A 96 14.75 -10.41 7.91
C ALA A 96 15.40 -9.74 9.14
N GLY A 97 14.64 -9.63 10.23
CA GLY A 97 15.12 -9.08 11.50
C GLY A 97 15.03 -7.56 11.62
N SER A 98 14.45 -6.86 10.63
CA SER A 98 14.10 -5.45 10.78
C SER A 98 13.13 -5.27 11.96
N THR A 99 13.48 -4.39 12.90
CA THR A 99 12.72 -4.17 14.15
C THR A 99 12.39 -2.70 14.42
N VAL A 100 12.98 -1.78 13.67
CA VAL A 100 12.72 -0.35 13.80
C VAL A 100 11.52 -0.01 12.92
N ASN A 101 10.42 0.44 13.50
CA ASN A 101 9.26 0.91 12.76
C ASN A 101 9.43 2.38 12.32
N PRO A 102 8.69 2.82 11.28
CA PRO A 102 8.52 4.24 11.00
C PRO A 102 8.07 5.00 12.26
N SER A 103 8.55 6.24 12.40
CA SER A 103 8.27 7.08 13.58
C SER A 103 7.97 8.54 13.18
N ARG A 104 7.57 8.75 11.94
CA ARG A 104 7.22 10.05 11.37
C ARG A 104 5.87 9.94 10.65
N GLY A 105 5.46 11.00 9.95
CA GLY A 105 4.13 11.09 9.35
C GLY A 105 3.15 11.69 10.34
N ALA A 106 2.48 12.76 9.91
CA ALA A 106 1.52 13.54 10.70
C ALA A 106 0.50 14.15 9.73
N GLY A 107 -0.49 14.89 10.25
CA GLY A 107 -1.58 15.42 9.44
C GLY A 107 -2.75 14.43 9.39
N ALA A 108 -3.53 14.47 8.32
CA ALA A 108 -4.66 13.57 8.12
C ALA A 108 -4.48 12.70 6.86
N ILE A 109 -4.88 11.45 6.95
CA ILE A 109 -5.04 10.54 5.83
C ILE A 109 -6.48 10.05 5.87
N ALA A 110 -7.23 10.27 4.81
CA ALA A 110 -8.55 9.68 4.64
C ALA A 110 -8.48 8.52 3.65
N ILE A 111 -9.05 7.39 4.03
CA ILE A 111 -9.18 6.18 3.23
C ILE A 111 -10.65 6.09 2.84
N VAL A 112 -10.93 6.03 1.55
CA VAL A 112 -12.29 5.93 1.02
C VAL A 112 -12.51 4.51 0.52
N ASP A 113 -13.44 3.81 1.15
CA ASP A 113 -13.78 2.44 0.81
C ASP A 113 -15.28 2.22 0.75
N ALA A 114 -15.72 1.17 0.05
CA ALA A 114 -17.12 0.79 0.01
C ALA A 114 -17.48 -0.21 1.11
N TYR A 115 -18.75 -0.18 1.52
CA TYR A 115 -19.30 -1.06 2.56
C TYR A 115 -18.70 -0.81 3.95
N ASP A 116 -19.16 -1.56 4.94
CA ASP A 116 -18.70 -1.43 6.33
C ASP A 116 -17.74 -2.56 6.69
N ASP A 117 -16.63 -2.21 7.33
CA ASP A 117 -15.84 -3.14 8.13
C ASP A 117 -16.23 -2.95 9.61
N PRO A 118 -17.03 -3.84 10.21
CA PRO A 118 -17.46 -3.72 11.60
C PRO A 118 -16.34 -3.59 12.62
N THR A 119 -15.21 -4.25 12.37
CA THR A 119 -14.15 -4.51 13.36
C THR A 119 -12.88 -3.71 13.10
N ALA A 120 -12.81 -2.91 12.03
CA ALA A 120 -11.67 -2.07 11.66
C ALA A 120 -10.90 -1.42 12.84
N GLU A 121 -11.59 -0.79 13.79
CA GLU A 121 -10.93 -0.13 14.92
C GLU A 121 -10.23 -1.13 15.86
N ASN A 122 -10.89 -2.24 16.16
CA ASN A 122 -10.33 -3.30 16.98
C ASN A 122 -9.15 -3.97 16.27
N ASP A 123 -9.31 -4.26 14.98
CA ASP A 123 -8.31 -4.98 14.20
C ASP A 123 -7.06 -4.11 13.98
N LEU A 124 -7.23 -2.82 13.69
CA LEU A 124 -6.13 -1.84 13.66
C LEU A 124 -5.40 -1.72 15.01
N ALA A 125 -6.12 -1.79 16.13
CA ALA A 125 -5.49 -1.79 17.46
C ALA A 125 -4.69 -3.08 17.70
N VAL A 126 -5.21 -4.23 17.30
CA VAL A 126 -4.50 -5.52 17.36
C VAL A 126 -3.26 -5.49 16.48
N PHE A 127 -3.36 -5.02 15.24
CA PHE A 127 -2.24 -4.83 14.32
C PHE A 127 -1.16 -3.94 14.93
N SER A 128 -1.56 -2.78 15.46
CA SER A 128 -0.65 -1.82 16.09
C SER A 128 0.11 -2.47 17.26
N SER A 129 -0.59 -3.20 18.14
CA SER A 129 0.04 -3.89 19.26
C SER A 129 0.97 -5.02 18.80
N THR A 130 0.58 -5.75 17.75
CA THR A 130 1.31 -6.91 17.23
C THR A 130 2.68 -6.49 16.69
N PHE A 131 2.73 -5.34 16.03
CA PHE A 131 3.95 -4.80 15.43
C PHE A 131 4.66 -3.73 16.27
N GLY A 132 4.12 -3.36 17.43
CA GLY A 132 4.73 -2.34 18.31
C GLY A 132 4.67 -0.92 17.72
N LEU A 133 3.58 -0.60 17.04
CA LEU A 133 3.24 0.76 16.59
C LEU A 133 2.54 1.52 17.73
N PRO A 134 2.57 2.86 17.74
CA PRO A 134 1.71 3.64 18.63
C PRO A 134 0.23 3.36 18.35
N GLN A 135 -0.63 3.67 19.31
CA GLN A 135 -2.07 3.61 19.10
C GLN A 135 -2.48 4.59 18.00
N ALA A 136 -3.24 4.09 17.00
CA ALA A 136 -3.73 4.92 15.91
C ALA A 136 -4.71 6.00 16.42
N VAL A 137 -4.61 7.20 15.84
CA VAL A 137 -5.66 8.23 15.98
C VAL A 137 -6.68 7.98 14.87
N PHE A 138 -7.62 7.09 15.13
CA PHE A 138 -8.55 6.54 14.12
C PHE A 138 -9.98 7.07 14.31
N ILE A 139 -10.63 7.44 13.20
CA ILE A 139 -12.03 7.84 13.17
C ILE A 139 -12.72 7.17 11.98
N LYS A 140 -13.75 6.36 12.24
CA LYS A 140 -14.63 5.82 11.21
C LYS A 140 -15.82 6.75 10.95
N VAL A 141 -16.12 6.99 9.68
CA VAL A 141 -17.19 7.86 9.21
C VAL A 141 -17.98 7.15 8.12
N TYR A 142 -19.32 7.14 8.25
CA TYR A 142 -20.19 6.69 7.17
C TYR A 142 -20.52 7.88 6.26
N ALA A 143 -20.17 7.79 4.98
CA ALA A 143 -20.29 8.90 4.04
C ALA A 143 -21.74 9.35 3.81
N SER A 144 -22.70 8.45 4.03
CA SER A 144 -24.12 8.80 3.95
C SER A 144 -25.02 7.78 4.62
N GLY A 145 -26.11 8.28 5.20
CA GLY A 145 -27.17 7.43 5.73
C GLY A 145 -26.72 6.62 6.94
N PRO A 146 -27.38 5.49 7.22
CA PRO A 146 -26.96 4.60 8.30
C PRO A 146 -25.68 3.85 7.94
N ARG A 147 -25.17 3.09 8.91
CA ARG A 147 -24.10 2.12 8.72
C ARG A 147 -24.31 1.28 7.43
N PRO A 148 -23.32 1.23 6.51
CA PRO A 148 -23.39 0.39 5.32
C PRO A 148 -23.51 -1.10 5.67
N LYS A 149 -23.88 -1.92 4.68
CA LYS A 149 -23.83 -3.37 4.85
C LYS A 149 -22.38 -3.83 4.91
N THR A 150 -22.09 -4.85 5.72
CA THR A 150 -20.77 -5.49 5.71
C THR A 150 -20.55 -6.28 4.42
N ASN A 151 -19.33 -6.22 3.90
CA ASN A 151 -18.87 -7.03 2.79
C ASN A 151 -17.46 -7.55 3.10
N CYS A 152 -17.25 -8.87 3.09
CA CYS A 152 -15.98 -9.45 3.54
C CYS A 152 -14.79 -9.10 2.62
N GLY A 153 -15.01 -8.95 1.31
CA GLY A 153 -13.95 -8.60 0.37
C GLY A 153 -13.46 -7.17 0.59
N TRP A 154 -14.40 -6.24 0.73
CA TRP A 154 -14.08 -4.85 1.06
C TRP A 154 -13.57 -4.67 2.49
N ALA A 155 -14.09 -5.42 3.48
CA ALA A 155 -13.56 -5.36 4.84
C ALA A 155 -12.09 -5.80 4.91
N GLN A 156 -11.69 -6.76 4.08
CA GLN A 156 -10.29 -7.15 3.96
C GLN A 156 -9.42 -6.03 3.36
N GLU A 157 -9.94 -5.32 2.35
CA GLU A 157 -9.23 -4.17 1.76
C GLU A 157 -9.14 -3.01 2.76
N ILE A 158 -10.24 -2.68 3.44
CA ILE A 158 -10.28 -1.67 4.50
C ILE A 158 -9.21 -1.98 5.56
N SER A 159 -9.13 -3.22 6.02
CA SER A 159 -8.10 -3.65 6.97
C SER A 159 -6.69 -3.43 6.42
N LEU A 160 -6.44 -3.81 5.16
CA LEU A 160 -5.14 -3.58 4.50
C LEU A 160 -4.79 -2.08 4.46
N ASP A 161 -5.73 -1.25 4.02
CA ASP A 161 -5.52 0.18 3.80
C ASP A 161 -5.25 0.92 5.12
N ILE A 162 -6.09 0.72 6.14
CA ILE A 162 -5.94 1.42 7.43
C ILE A 162 -4.67 0.98 8.17
N GLU A 163 -4.33 -0.31 8.12
CA GLU A 163 -3.18 -0.86 8.82
C GLU A 163 -1.87 -0.36 8.22
N TRP A 164 -1.74 -0.37 6.89
CA TRP A 164 -0.51 0.09 6.23
C TRP A 164 -0.38 1.60 6.17
N ALA A 165 -1.47 2.35 6.04
CA ALA A 165 -1.43 3.81 6.19
C ALA A 165 -0.91 4.19 7.59
N HIS A 166 -1.44 3.56 8.65
CA HIS A 166 -0.96 3.78 10.02
C HIS A 166 0.48 3.30 10.20
N ALA A 167 0.87 2.14 9.65
CA ALA A 167 2.23 1.63 9.75
C ALA A 167 3.28 2.60 9.18
N MET A 168 2.97 3.26 8.06
CA MET A 168 3.91 4.15 7.36
C MET A 168 3.87 5.59 7.90
N ALA A 169 2.74 6.03 8.47
CA ALA A 169 2.58 7.34 9.10
C ALA A 169 1.95 7.25 10.50
N PRO A 170 2.66 6.70 11.52
CA PRO A 170 2.01 6.30 12.78
C PRO A 170 1.48 7.43 13.66
N TYR A 171 1.75 8.70 13.32
CA TYR A 171 1.20 9.86 14.02
C TYR A 171 0.22 10.68 13.16
N ALA A 172 -0.15 10.18 11.98
CA ALA A 172 -1.25 10.75 11.21
C ALA A 172 -2.60 10.40 11.86
N LYS A 173 -3.58 11.28 11.68
CA LYS A 173 -4.97 10.99 11.95
C LYS A 173 -5.53 10.22 10.77
N ILE A 174 -6.03 9.01 11.02
CA ILE A 174 -6.63 8.15 10.00
C ILE A 174 -8.15 8.31 10.04
N TYR A 175 -8.74 8.75 8.93
CA TYR A 175 -10.17 8.71 8.70
C TYR A 175 -10.49 7.53 7.79
N LEU A 176 -11.31 6.58 8.24
CA LEU A 176 -11.94 5.61 7.37
C LEU A 176 -13.30 6.14 6.95
N VAL A 177 -13.49 6.44 5.67
CA VAL A 177 -14.73 7.00 5.12
C VAL A 177 -15.43 5.95 4.27
N GLU A 178 -16.43 5.31 4.86
CA GLU A 178 -17.14 4.20 4.24
C GLU A 178 -18.33 4.68 3.39
N ALA A 179 -18.28 4.38 2.10
CA ALA A 179 -19.37 4.56 1.15
C ALA A 179 -20.46 3.50 1.37
N SER A 180 -21.72 3.87 1.07
CA SER A 180 -22.87 2.97 1.26
C SER A 180 -22.83 1.70 0.40
N SER A 181 -22.06 1.71 -0.70
CA SER A 181 -21.89 0.61 -1.64
C SER A 181 -20.70 0.90 -2.56
N SER A 182 -20.33 -0.06 -3.41
CA SER A 182 -19.27 0.11 -4.40
C SER A 182 -19.69 0.85 -5.68
N SER A 183 -20.85 1.52 -5.71
CA SER A 183 -21.18 2.35 -6.88
C SER A 183 -20.31 3.61 -6.91
N LEU A 184 -19.91 4.06 -8.11
CA LEU A 184 -19.10 5.27 -8.25
C LEU A 184 -19.78 6.49 -7.62
N THR A 185 -21.11 6.61 -7.74
CA THR A 185 -21.85 7.69 -7.07
C THR A 185 -21.68 7.67 -5.55
N ALA A 186 -21.64 6.49 -4.93
CA ALA A 186 -21.47 6.37 -3.48
C ALA A 186 -20.02 6.68 -3.07
N LEU A 187 -19.04 6.16 -3.81
CA LEU A 187 -17.62 6.42 -3.57
C LEU A 187 -17.26 7.89 -3.79
N LEU A 188 -17.68 8.52 -4.89
CA LEU A 188 -17.44 9.95 -5.15
C LEU A 188 -18.14 10.87 -4.12
N LYS A 189 -19.17 10.38 -3.45
CA LYS A 189 -19.75 11.08 -2.29
C LYS A 189 -18.86 10.92 -1.06
N ALA A 190 -18.33 9.72 -0.80
CA ALA A 190 -17.35 9.48 0.25
C ALA A 190 -16.08 10.30 0.05
N GLU A 191 -15.61 10.44 -1.20
CA GLU A 191 -14.52 11.35 -1.59
C GLU A 191 -14.74 12.78 -1.13
N SER A 192 -15.94 13.31 -1.41
CA SER A 192 -16.29 14.67 -0.98
C SER A 192 -16.28 14.80 0.55
N VAL A 193 -16.66 13.74 1.28
CA VAL A 193 -16.62 13.74 2.75
C VAL A 193 -15.17 13.64 3.26
N ALA A 194 -14.37 12.75 2.68
CA ALA A 194 -12.96 12.57 2.98
C ALA A 194 -12.17 13.87 2.79
N ALA A 195 -12.30 14.50 1.62
CA ALA A 195 -11.62 15.77 1.33
C ALA A 195 -11.99 16.87 2.32
N ASN A 196 -13.27 16.96 2.73
CA ASN A 196 -13.69 17.93 3.73
C ASN A 196 -13.11 17.64 5.13
N LEU A 197 -13.03 16.37 5.53
CA LEU A 197 -12.43 15.97 6.80
C LEU A 197 -10.92 16.27 6.84
N VAL A 198 -10.21 15.97 5.76
CA VAL A 198 -8.77 16.23 5.62
C VAL A 198 -8.50 17.73 5.60
N ALA A 199 -9.26 18.51 4.80
CA ALA A 199 -9.13 19.96 4.77
C ALA A 199 -9.39 20.59 6.16
N ALA A 200 -10.43 20.13 6.86
CA ALA A 200 -10.74 20.58 8.22
C ALA A 200 -9.67 20.19 9.25
N ALA A 201 -8.90 19.14 9.00
CA ALA A 201 -7.76 18.73 9.81
C ALA A 201 -6.46 19.51 9.51
N GLY A 202 -6.49 20.47 8.57
CA GLY A 202 -5.34 21.27 8.17
C GLY A 202 -4.66 20.81 6.89
N GLY A 203 -5.29 19.91 6.13
CA GLY A 203 -4.75 19.31 4.91
C GLY A 203 -4.16 17.92 5.13
N GLY A 204 -3.76 17.28 4.03
CA GLY A 204 -3.26 15.90 4.02
C GLY A 204 -3.67 15.14 2.75
N GLU A 205 -3.83 13.83 2.88
CA GLU A 205 -3.96 12.92 1.73
C GLU A 205 -5.33 12.19 1.77
N VAL A 206 -5.90 11.93 0.60
CA VAL A 206 -6.98 10.95 0.39
C VAL A 206 -6.43 9.81 -0.44
N THR A 207 -6.62 8.57 0.00
CA THR A 207 -6.13 7.38 -0.69
C THR A 207 -7.27 6.46 -1.10
N ASN A 208 -7.12 5.86 -2.28
CA ASN A 208 -8.10 5.01 -2.93
C ASN A 208 -7.45 3.74 -3.47
N SER A 209 -7.81 2.60 -2.90
CA SER A 209 -7.39 1.28 -3.40
C SER A 209 -8.47 0.61 -4.27
N TRP A 210 -9.36 1.41 -4.84
CA TRP A 210 -10.42 0.97 -5.73
C TRP A 210 -10.31 1.60 -7.11
N SER A 211 -10.85 0.92 -8.11
CA SER A 211 -10.90 1.43 -9.49
C SER A 211 -12.19 1.00 -10.18
N SER A 212 -12.52 1.66 -11.28
CA SER A 212 -13.58 1.26 -12.21
C SER A 212 -12.99 1.22 -13.61
N GLY A 213 -13.58 0.41 -14.51
CA GLY A 213 -13.17 0.41 -15.91
C GLY A 213 -13.35 1.79 -16.54
N GLU A 214 -12.39 2.22 -17.37
CA GLU A 214 -12.36 3.56 -18.01
C GLU A 214 -13.64 3.84 -18.81
N PHE A 215 -14.12 5.10 -18.76
CA PHE A 215 -15.35 5.51 -19.42
C PHE A 215 -15.30 6.99 -19.85
N SER A 216 -16.01 7.33 -20.93
CA SER A 216 -15.83 8.62 -21.63
C SER A 216 -16.22 9.86 -20.82
N SER A 217 -17.02 9.71 -19.76
CA SER A 217 -17.49 10.82 -18.93
C SER A 217 -16.76 10.96 -17.59
N GLU A 218 -15.64 10.26 -17.38
CA GLU A 218 -14.89 10.28 -16.12
C GLU A 218 -14.46 11.69 -15.71
N THR A 219 -13.99 12.49 -16.66
CA THR A 219 -13.57 13.90 -16.44
C THR A 219 -14.66 14.80 -15.86
N SER A 220 -15.93 14.39 -15.92
CA SER A 220 -17.02 15.12 -15.24
C SER A 220 -16.91 15.07 -13.71
N TYR A 221 -16.10 14.16 -13.17
CA TYR A 221 -15.87 13.98 -11.75
C TYR A 221 -14.65 14.73 -11.20
N ASP A 222 -13.80 15.32 -12.06
CA ASP A 222 -12.57 16.04 -11.64
C ASP A 222 -12.81 17.05 -10.52
N SER A 223 -13.94 17.76 -10.57
CA SER A 223 -14.33 18.74 -9.54
C SER A 223 -14.39 18.18 -8.11
N LYS A 224 -14.55 16.85 -7.95
CA LYS A 224 -14.54 16.17 -6.65
C LYS A 224 -13.15 16.10 -6.00
N PHE A 225 -12.10 16.27 -6.78
CA PHE A 225 -10.70 16.10 -6.38
C PHE A 225 -9.93 17.44 -6.39
N THR A 226 -10.63 18.55 -6.20
CA THR A 226 -10.03 19.91 -6.31
C THR A 226 -9.92 20.65 -4.97
N THR A 227 -10.12 19.94 -3.85
CA THR A 227 -10.12 20.57 -2.52
C THR A 227 -8.71 21.08 -2.16
N PRO A 228 -8.51 22.39 -1.90
CA PRO A 228 -7.18 22.91 -1.58
C PRO A 228 -6.57 22.28 -0.33
N GLY A 229 -5.27 21.95 -0.40
CA GLY A 229 -4.54 21.33 0.70
C GLY A 229 -4.87 19.85 0.93
N VAL A 230 -5.64 19.25 0.04
CA VAL A 230 -5.91 17.81 -0.03
C VAL A 230 -5.28 17.30 -1.32
N VAL A 231 -4.54 16.19 -1.20
CA VAL A 231 -3.90 15.50 -2.33
C VAL A 231 -4.51 14.11 -2.47
#